data_AF-A0ABD3YHC8-F1
#
_entry.id   AF-A0ABD3YHC8-F1
#
_cell.length_a   1.000
_cell.length_b   1.000
_cell.length_c   1.000
_cell.angle_alpha   90.00
_cell.angle_beta   90.00
_cell.angle_gamma   90.00
#
_symmetry.space_group_name_H-M   'P 1'
#
loop_
_entity.id
_entity.type
_entity.pdbx_description
1 polymer ?
#
loop_
_entity_poly.entity_id
_entity_poly.type
_entity_poly.pdbx_seq_one_letter_code
_entity_poly.pdbx_strand_id
1 'polypeptide(L)'
;MSERQRLADQLLECLARQGESMQAKYVEPPPVPGNLLMKGGPEDYIGAVLCLRGTLYFKEAHTPSVREALCQCFDEFKRLAEPHLTWLWREEPPEGKPLTAYSDAKPLRVMLAGMDEDYPLSFYYISGKQPNDASSWLFKIFGRSAWEARIGDDLSVLEFSVPLLYQEQNPLNFLRLFLDFARRLIPEQGYAGHAFNLSVTSRDDNEPTEAFMAARMPGLDVGTAGLLANRPKFKHVKIKTVSWLTLLDQQRLDLAGGLEALRAQLPASHFAFYDYAGGVVIQAGAYPSGGDGDDPKPAAYVLLNHLLKGIRYETVGSLHGGSHDGELRLVGWSADQWLKRLDVEDSEIPAWRAKLLANEPALSAANTLEERL
;
A
#
# COMPACT_ATOMS: atom_id res chain seq x y z
N MET A 1 17.97 -9.28 -25.74
CA MET A 1 17.01 -8.84 -24.71
C MET A 1 16.87 -7.34 -24.79
N SER A 2 15.64 -6.81 -24.78
CA SER A 2 15.45 -5.36 -24.65
C SER A 2 15.92 -4.92 -23.27
N GLU A 3 16.40 -3.68 -23.15
CA GLU A 3 16.81 -3.08 -21.86
C GLU A 3 15.68 -3.15 -20.82
N ARG A 4 14.42 -3.05 -21.28
CA ARG A 4 13.19 -3.27 -20.52
C ARG A 4 13.11 -4.67 -19.88
N GLN A 5 13.41 -5.71 -20.65
CA GLN A 5 13.41 -7.08 -20.15
C GLN A 5 14.54 -7.29 -19.12
N ARG A 6 15.72 -6.71 -19.37
CA ARG A 6 16.86 -6.83 -18.46
C ARG A 6 16.60 -6.17 -17.09
N LEU A 7 15.99 -4.98 -17.07
CA LEU A 7 15.62 -4.30 -15.83
C LEU A 7 14.56 -5.08 -15.04
N ALA A 8 13.57 -5.63 -15.75
CA ALA A 8 12.55 -6.50 -15.16
C ALA A 8 13.17 -7.75 -14.52
N ASP A 9 14.07 -8.42 -15.24
CA ASP A 9 14.74 -9.62 -14.75
C ASP A 9 15.65 -9.30 -13.55
N GLN A 10 16.34 -8.16 -13.54
CA GLN A 10 17.15 -7.70 -12.40
C GLN A 10 16.30 -7.38 -11.16
N LEU A 11 15.14 -6.74 -11.34
CA LEU A 11 14.19 -6.49 -10.24
C LEU A 11 13.67 -7.81 -9.67
N LEU A 12 13.28 -8.75 -10.54
CA LEU A 12 12.80 -10.08 -10.14
C LEU A 12 13.87 -10.91 -9.44
N GLU A 13 15.13 -10.86 -9.89
CA GLU A 13 16.25 -11.51 -9.20
C GLU A 13 16.50 -10.93 -7.80
N CYS A 14 16.39 -9.62 -7.63
CA CYS A 14 16.50 -8.99 -6.30
C CYS A 14 15.34 -9.40 -5.39
N LEU A 15 14.14 -9.54 -5.96
CA LEU A 15 12.93 -9.96 -5.24
C LEU A 15 12.96 -11.44 -4.84
N ALA A 16 13.44 -12.32 -5.71
CA ALA A 16 13.56 -13.76 -5.42
C ALA A 16 14.51 -14.03 -4.23
N ARG A 17 15.50 -13.15 -4.00
CA ARG A 17 16.42 -13.24 -2.86
C ARG A 17 15.83 -12.80 -1.52
N GLN A 18 14.61 -12.25 -1.50
CA GLN A 18 13.95 -11.82 -0.26
C GLN A 18 13.56 -13.00 0.64
N GLY A 19 13.41 -14.21 0.08
CA GLY A 19 13.15 -15.44 0.84
C GLY A 19 14.40 -16.16 1.34
N GLU A 20 15.60 -15.75 0.93
CA GLU A 20 16.86 -16.39 1.34
C GLU A 20 17.39 -15.74 2.62
N SER A 21 17.71 -16.57 3.61
CA SER A 21 18.00 -16.21 5.01
C SER A 21 18.81 -14.92 5.24
N MET A 22 18.59 -14.33 6.43
CA MET A 22 19.33 -13.25 7.13
C MET A 22 20.88 -13.20 6.98
N GLN A 23 21.53 -14.20 6.38
CA GLN A 23 22.96 -14.29 6.14
C GLN A 23 23.40 -13.77 4.74
N ALA A 24 22.49 -13.58 3.79
CA ALA A 24 22.78 -12.90 2.54
C ALA A 24 22.69 -11.37 2.72
N LYS A 25 23.65 -10.60 2.20
CA LYS A 25 23.56 -9.13 2.19
C LYS A 25 22.36 -8.72 1.33
N TYR A 26 21.26 -8.33 1.96
CA TYR A 26 20.14 -7.71 1.25
C TYR A 26 20.64 -6.48 0.49
N VAL A 27 20.33 -6.41 -0.80
CA VAL A 27 20.59 -5.25 -1.65
C VAL A 27 19.25 -4.69 -2.07
N GLU A 28 19.05 -3.40 -1.82
CA GLU A 28 17.83 -2.72 -2.23
C GLU A 28 17.65 -2.82 -3.76
N PRO A 29 16.45 -3.17 -4.26
CA PRO A 29 16.21 -3.24 -5.69
C PRO A 29 16.52 -1.89 -6.34
N PRO A 30 17.13 -1.87 -7.53
CA PRO A 30 17.46 -0.62 -8.19
C PRO A 30 16.18 0.18 -8.50
N PRO A 31 16.21 1.52 -8.35
CA PRO A 31 15.10 2.36 -8.78
C PRO A 31 14.85 2.22 -10.28
N VAL A 32 13.61 2.39 -10.72
CA VAL A 32 13.23 2.34 -12.13
C VAL A 32 13.28 3.72 -12.74
N PRO A 33 13.95 3.92 -13.90
CA PRO A 33 13.94 5.20 -14.60
C PRO A 33 12.52 5.68 -14.94
N GLY A 34 12.33 6.99 -14.88
CA GLY A 34 11.14 7.68 -15.33
C GLY A 34 10.80 7.35 -16.76
N ASN A 35 9.52 7.22 -17.11
CA ASN A 35 9.04 7.06 -18.48
C ASN A 35 9.56 5.78 -19.20
N LEU A 36 10.13 4.80 -18.47
CA LEU A 36 10.79 3.61 -19.04
C LEU A 36 9.94 2.89 -20.11
N LEU A 37 8.63 2.77 -19.87
CA LEU A 37 7.69 2.08 -20.74
C LEU A 37 6.85 3.01 -21.62
N MET A 38 7.11 4.31 -21.58
CA MET A 38 6.49 5.29 -22.48
C MET A 38 7.14 5.26 -23.86
N LYS A 39 6.46 5.86 -24.85
CA LYS A 39 6.94 5.98 -26.23
C LYS A 39 8.22 6.81 -26.35
N GLY A 40 8.38 7.83 -25.50
CA GLY A 40 9.56 8.69 -25.43
C GLY A 40 10.82 8.00 -24.89
N GLY A 41 10.67 6.85 -24.23
CA GLY A 41 11.77 6.16 -23.57
C GLY A 41 12.09 6.72 -22.18
N PRO A 42 13.13 6.18 -21.52
CA PRO A 42 13.47 6.56 -20.16
C PRO A 42 14.01 8.00 -20.06
N GLU A 43 13.69 8.68 -18.96
CA GLU A 43 14.13 10.03 -18.63
C GLU A 43 15.01 10.07 -17.36
N ASP A 44 15.72 11.18 -17.16
CA ASP A 44 16.68 11.38 -16.06
C ASP A 44 16.01 11.76 -14.73
N TYR A 45 15.13 10.89 -14.27
CA TYR A 45 14.55 10.91 -12.93
C TYR A 45 14.11 9.50 -12.52
N ILE A 46 13.78 9.30 -11.25
CA ILE A 46 13.26 8.01 -10.76
C ILE A 46 11.75 7.95 -10.96
N GLY A 47 11.29 7.06 -11.83
CA GLY A 47 9.87 6.88 -12.14
C GLY A 47 9.10 6.04 -11.12
N ALA A 48 9.76 4.99 -10.62
CA ALA A 48 9.16 4.06 -9.68
C ALA A 48 10.21 3.47 -8.73
N VAL A 49 9.83 3.29 -7.46
CA VAL A 49 10.63 2.60 -6.44
C VAL A 49 9.78 1.55 -5.75
N LEU A 50 10.29 0.32 -5.68
CA LEU A 50 9.65 -0.74 -4.92
C LEU A 50 9.85 -0.52 -3.42
N CYS A 51 8.77 -0.62 -2.65
CA CYS A 51 8.76 -0.33 -1.22
C CYS A 51 7.73 -1.22 -0.50
N LEU A 52 7.74 -1.14 0.83
CA LEU A 52 6.64 -1.63 1.65
C LEU A 52 5.71 -0.45 1.92
N ARG A 53 4.46 -0.51 1.44
CA ARG A 53 3.47 0.57 1.59
C ARG A 53 2.25 0.08 2.34
N GLY A 54 1.74 0.96 3.21
CA GLY A 54 0.45 0.83 3.88
C GLY A 54 -0.53 1.86 3.34
N THR A 55 -1.78 1.45 3.17
CA THR A 55 -2.88 2.30 2.74
C THR A 55 -4.04 2.11 3.71
N LEU A 56 -4.52 3.21 4.30
CA LEU A 56 -5.68 3.24 5.19
C LEU A 56 -6.76 4.15 4.59
N TYR A 57 -8.00 3.67 4.52
CA TYR A 57 -9.16 4.45 4.08
C TYR A 57 -10.01 4.80 5.29
N PHE A 58 -10.13 6.09 5.60
CA PHE A 58 -10.80 6.61 6.79
C PHE A 58 -11.74 7.76 6.42
N LYS A 59 -12.53 8.24 7.39
CA LYS A 59 -13.50 9.34 7.21
C LYS A 59 -13.16 10.54 8.08
N GLU A 60 -13.89 11.62 7.87
CA GLU A 60 -13.89 12.81 8.72
C GLU A 60 -12.56 13.56 8.76
N ALA A 61 -11.78 13.51 7.67
CA ALA A 61 -10.47 14.17 7.57
C ALA A 61 -10.52 15.70 7.78
N HIS A 62 -11.70 16.30 7.63
CA HIS A 62 -11.95 17.71 7.90
C HIS A 62 -12.01 18.04 9.40
N THR A 63 -12.32 17.07 10.26
CA THR A 63 -12.57 17.31 11.69
C THR A 63 -11.27 17.59 12.46
N PRO A 64 -11.31 18.41 13.53
CA PRO A 64 -10.13 18.69 14.35
C PRO A 64 -9.48 17.45 14.97
N SER A 65 -10.28 16.49 15.42
CA SER A 65 -9.79 15.24 16.04
C SER A 65 -9.03 14.36 15.04
N VAL A 66 -9.55 14.21 13.81
CA VAL A 66 -8.86 13.41 12.79
C VAL A 66 -7.64 14.14 12.25
N ARG A 67 -7.66 15.48 12.11
CA ARG A 67 -6.47 16.26 11.76
C ARG A 67 -5.35 16.13 12.80
N GLU A 68 -5.71 16.12 14.08
CA GLU A 68 -4.78 15.85 15.19
C GLU A 68 -4.22 14.43 15.10
N ALA A 69 -5.07 13.43 14.86
CA ALA A 69 -4.64 12.04 14.66
C ALA A 69 -3.67 11.90 13.47
N LEU A 70 -3.93 12.56 12.34
CA LEU A 70 -3.01 12.61 11.20
C LEU A 70 -1.66 13.23 11.56
N CYS A 71 -1.65 14.29 12.38
CA CYS A 71 -0.40 14.87 12.88
C CYS A 71 0.37 13.89 13.75
N GLN A 72 -0.30 13.14 14.61
CA GLN A 72 0.34 12.11 15.46
C GLN A 72 0.91 10.96 14.62
N CYS A 73 0.17 10.51 13.59
CA CYS A 73 0.70 9.54 12.63
C CYS A 73 1.96 10.06 11.94
N PHE A 74 1.96 11.33 11.51
CA PHE A 74 3.14 11.92 10.89
C PHE A 74 4.31 12.07 11.86
N ASP A 75 4.07 12.51 13.09
CA ASP A 75 5.11 12.65 14.12
C ASP A 75 5.80 11.31 14.42
N GLU A 76 5.03 10.21 14.42
CA GLU A 76 5.59 8.87 14.61
C GLU A 76 6.36 8.38 13.39
N PHE A 77 5.82 8.56 12.18
CA PHE A 77 6.53 8.26 10.93
C PHE A 77 7.86 9.02 10.84
N LYS A 78 7.84 10.31 11.22
CA LYS A 78 9.01 11.18 11.23
C LYS A 78 10.16 10.65 12.09
N ARG A 79 9.87 9.97 13.21
CA ARG A 79 10.93 9.38 14.06
C ARG A 79 11.84 8.42 13.30
N LEU A 80 11.35 7.86 12.20
CA LEU A 80 12.07 6.95 11.33
C LEU A 80 12.56 7.64 10.06
N ALA A 81 11.70 8.45 9.44
CA ALA A 81 11.91 8.98 8.10
C ALA A 81 12.60 10.35 8.05
N GLU A 82 12.58 11.15 9.12
CA GLU A 82 13.01 12.57 9.11
C GLU A 82 14.40 12.81 8.51
N PRO A 83 15.44 11.99 8.78
CA PRO A 83 16.76 12.15 8.16
C PRO A 83 16.77 11.97 6.63
N HIS A 84 15.72 11.35 6.07
CA HIS A 84 15.59 11.02 4.66
C HIS A 84 14.64 11.96 3.90
N LEU A 85 13.79 12.72 4.58
CA LEU A 85 12.80 13.58 3.93
C LEU A 85 13.46 14.80 3.27
N THR A 86 13.18 14.98 1.99
CA THR A 86 13.79 16.03 1.15
C THR A 86 12.77 17.06 0.67
N TRP A 87 11.54 16.63 0.39
CA TRP A 87 10.51 17.51 -0.18
C TRP A 87 9.15 17.33 0.49
N LEU A 88 8.39 18.43 0.51
CA LEU A 88 6.95 18.45 0.71
C LEU A 88 6.30 18.92 -0.59
N TRP A 89 5.47 18.06 -1.18
CA TRP A 89 4.57 18.43 -2.28
C TRP A 89 3.13 18.51 -1.77
N ARG A 90 2.41 19.54 -2.22
CA ARG A 90 0.99 19.78 -1.92
C ARG A 90 0.30 20.21 -3.21
N GLU A 91 -0.86 19.63 -3.48
CA GLU A 91 -1.70 20.04 -4.60
C GLU A 91 -2.38 21.36 -4.26
N GLU A 92 -2.16 22.38 -5.11
CA GLU A 92 -2.80 23.70 -5.05
C GLU A 92 -2.91 24.34 -3.64
N PRO A 93 -1.83 24.39 -2.83
CA PRO A 93 -1.91 24.75 -1.42
C PRO A 93 -2.51 26.14 -1.22
N PRO A 94 -3.25 26.38 -0.11
CA PRO A 94 -3.91 27.67 0.11
C PRO A 94 -2.88 28.80 0.34
N GLU A 95 -1.70 28.43 0.83
CA GLU A 95 -0.55 29.31 1.00
C GLU A 95 0.74 28.63 0.55
N GLY A 96 1.62 29.41 -0.10
CA GLY A 96 2.95 28.97 -0.52
C GLY A 96 2.97 28.30 -1.90
N LYS A 97 4.08 27.63 -2.21
CA LYS A 97 4.25 26.91 -3.48
C LYS A 97 3.83 25.44 -3.32
N PRO A 98 3.39 24.77 -4.40
CA PRO A 98 3.10 23.33 -4.39
C PRO A 98 4.26 22.49 -3.86
N LEU A 99 5.49 22.83 -4.26
CA LEU A 99 6.71 22.13 -3.86
C LEU A 99 7.55 23.01 -2.94
N THR A 100 7.96 22.46 -1.80
CA THR A 100 8.86 23.10 -0.83
C THR A 100 9.92 22.10 -0.35
N ALA A 101 11.15 22.55 -0.13
CA ALA A 101 12.16 21.71 0.53
C ALA A 101 11.70 21.36 1.94
N TYR A 102 11.92 20.13 2.40
CA TYR A 102 11.43 19.68 3.69
C TYR A 102 11.98 20.51 4.86
N SER A 103 13.25 20.93 4.78
CA SER A 103 13.90 21.80 5.78
C SER A 103 13.21 23.15 5.96
N ASP A 104 12.52 23.63 4.92
CA ASP A 104 11.87 24.94 4.89
C ASP A 104 10.35 24.80 5.16
N ALA A 105 9.84 23.58 5.23
CA ALA A 105 8.44 23.31 5.45
C ALA A 105 8.03 23.62 6.90
N LYS A 106 6.90 24.29 7.07
CA LYS A 106 6.26 24.42 8.39
C LYS A 106 5.86 23.03 8.90
N PRO A 107 5.79 22.80 10.22
CA PRO A 107 5.26 21.55 10.78
C PRO A 107 3.83 21.28 10.28
N LEU A 108 3.48 20.01 10.04
CA LEU A 108 2.15 19.60 9.55
C LEU A 108 1.03 20.19 10.41
N ARG A 109 1.16 20.10 11.73
CA ARG A 109 0.20 20.62 12.71
C ARG A 109 -0.05 22.12 12.57
N VAL A 110 0.99 22.90 12.28
CA VAL A 110 0.87 24.36 12.05
C VAL A 110 0.11 24.63 10.75
N MET A 111 0.38 23.86 9.69
CA MET A 111 -0.33 24.00 8.41
C MET A 111 -1.80 23.62 8.53
N LEU A 112 -2.12 22.47 9.15
CA LEU A 112 -3.51 22.02 9.31
C LEU A 112 -4.33 22.93 10.22
N ALA A 113 -3.73 23.54 11.25
CA ALA A 113 -4.41 24.49 12.13
C ALA A 113 -4.81 25.79 11.42
N GLY A 114 -4.10 26.17 10.35
CA GLY A 114 -4.41 27.35 9.53
C GLY A 114 -5.35 27.07 8.36
N MET A 115 -5.78 25.82 8.15
CA MET A 115 -6.64 25.43 7.04
C MET A 115 -8.10 25.38 7.44
N ASP A 116 -8.97 25.92 6.59
CA ASP A 116 -10.43 25.80 6.71
C ASP A 116 -10.88 24.32 6.61
N GLU A 117 -12.01 23.96 7.21
CA GLU A 117 -12.56 22.60 7.17
C GLU A 117 -13.04 22.19 5.76
N ASP A 118 -13.45 23.16 4.94
CA ASP A 118 -13.88 22.96 3.56
C ASP A 118 -12.71 22.89 2.57
N TYR A 119 -11.47 23.03 3.04
CA TYR A 119 -10.28 22.87 2.23
C TYR A 119 -9.77 21.40 2.25
N PRO A 120 -9.64 20.73 1.09
CA PRO A 120 -9.17 19.34 1.04
C PRO A 120 -7.69 19.22 1.44
N LEU A 121 -7.31 18.08 2.02
CA LEU A 121 -5.92 17.84 2.42
C LEU A 121 -5.16 17.14 1.31
N SER A 122 -4.03 17.72 0.91
CA SER A 122 -3.12 17.12 -0.08
C SER A 122 -1.69 17.36 0.38
N PHE A 123 -1.07 16.36 1.00
CA PHE A 123 0.29 16.44 1.55
C PHE A 123 1.08 15.21 1.16
N TYR A 124 2.30 15.40 0.64
CA TYR A 124 3.19 14.36 0.19
C TYR A 124 4.60 14.68 0.69
N TYR A 125 5.01 14.02 1.77
CA TYR A 125 6.38 14.07 2.27
C TYR A 125 7.17 12.95 1.62
N ILE A 126 8.25 13.30 0.90
CA ILE A 126 9.00 12.38 0.05
C ILE A 126 10.52 12.51 0.27
N SER A 127 11.27 11.47 -0.09
CA SER A 127 12.72 11.36 0.06
C SER A 127 13.51 11.36 -1.26
N GLY A 128 12.89 11.80 -2.36
CA GLY A 128 13.50 11.84 -3.68
C GLY A 128 14.68 12.81 -3.73
N LYS A 129 15.73 12.47 -4.48
CA LYS A 129 16.87 13.37 -4.66
C LYS A 129 16.44 14.58 -5.47
N GLN A 130 15.76 14.33 -6.59
CA GLN A 130 15.04 15.34 -7.37
C GLN A 130 13.58 15.43 -6.90
N PRO A 131 12.91 16.58 -7.06
CA PRO A 131 11.51 16.72 -6.67
C PRO A 131 10.53 15.81 -7.38
N ASN A 132 10.87 15.37 -8.59
CA ASN A 132 10.08 14.45 -9.40
C ASN A 132 10.52 12.99 -9.24
N ASP A 133 11.49 12.68 -8.38
CA ASP A 133 11.87 11.30 -8.10
C ASP A 133 10.79 10.60 -7.26
N ALA A 134 10.42 9.39 -7.67
CA ALA A 134 9.72 8.47 -6.80
C ALA A 134 10.57 8.14 -5.56
N SER A 135 9.91 7.90 -4.43
CA SER A 135 10.56 7.84 -3.12
C SER A 135 10.15 6.59 -2.35
N SER A 136 11.11 5.94 -1.70
CA SER A 136 10.86 4.78 -0.83
C SER A 136 10.33 5.18 0.55
N TRP A 137 10.71 6.35 1.08
CA TRP A 137 10.01 6.99 2.20
C TRP A 137 8.94 7.92 1.65
N LEU A 138 7.68 7.62 1.95
CA LEU A 138 6.52 8.44 1.59
C LEU A 138 5.61 8.56 2.81
N PHE A 139 5.08 9.76 3.04
CA PHE A 139 3.89 9.96 3.86
C PHE A 139 2.94 10.87 3.11
N LYS A 140 1.76 10.33 2.77
CA LYS A 140 0.80 10.97 1.89
C LYS A 140 -0.58 11.03 2.54
N ILE A 141 -1.12 12.24 2.62
CA ILE A 141 -2.49 12.51 3.04
C ILE A 141 -3.29 12.95 1.82
N PHE A 142 -4.41 12.27 1.57
CA PHE A 142 -5.48 12.73 0.70
C PHE A 142 -6.75 12.80 1.56
N GLY A 143 -7.18 14.00 1.96
CA GLY A 143 -8.28 14.20 2.90
C GLY A 143 -9.44 14.97 2.28
N ARG A 144 -10.65 14.50 2.56
CA ARG A 144 -11.90 15.16 2.16
C ARG A 144 -12.20 16.37 3.00
N SER A 145 -12.81 17.35 2.34
CA SER A 145 -13.35 18.55 2.95
C SER A 145 -14.68 18.30 3.66
N ALA A 146 -15.10 19.23 4.53
CA ALA A 146 -16.35 19.12 5.27
C ALA A 146 -17.58 19.13 4.34
N TRP A 147 -17.58 19.92 3.25
CA TRP A 147 -18.68 19.92 2.29
C TRP A 147 -18.84 18.61 1.54
N GLU A 148 -17.73 17.94 1.17
CA GLU A 148 -17.76 16.60 0.59
C GLU A 148 -18.34 15.60 1.59
N ALA A 149 -17.96 15.71 2.87
CA ALA A 149 -18.50 14.86 3.91
C ALA A 149 -20.02 15.03 4.08
N ARG A 150 -20.53 16.28 4.05
CA ARG A 150 -21.97 16.59 4.14
C ARG A 150 -22.81 15.94 3.04
N ILE A 151 -22.22 15.68 1.86
CA ILE A 151 -22.91 14.98 0.75
C ILE A 151 -22.59 13.49 0.69
N GLY A 152 -21.92 12.93 1.69
CA GLY A 152 -21.57 11.51 1.77
C GLY A 152 -20.34 11.10 0.94
N ASP A 153 -19.48 12.04 0.58
CA ASP A 153 -18.21 11.81 -0.13
C ASP A 153 -16.98 12.00 0.78
N ASP A 154 -16.98 11.35 1.94
CA ASP A 154 -15.98 11.58 2.99
C ASP A 154 -14.82 10.57 3.00
N LEU A 155 -14.68 9.72 1.98
CA LEU A 155 -13.61 8.72 2.00
C LEU A 155 -12.26 9.40 1.73
N SER A 156 -11.39 9.33 2.73
CA SER A 156 -10.04 9.88 2.78
C SER A 156 -9.01 8.76 2.85
N VAL A 157 -7.75 9.09 2.58
CA VAL A 157 -6.66 8.13 2.46
C VAL A 157 -5.40 8.61 3.16
N LEU A 158 -4.79 7.71 3.94
CA LEU A 158 -3.41 7.83 4.39
C LEU A 158 -2.60 6.73 3.70
N GLU A 159 -1.54 7.12 2.98
CA GLU A 159 -0.52 6.20 2.46
C GLU A 159 0.82 6.51 3.12
N PHE A 160 1.54 5.48 3.55
CA PHE A 160 2.91 5.64 4.04
C PHE A 160 3.75 4.45 3.64
N SER A 161 5.05 4.66 3.46
CA SER A 161 5.96 3.62 3.00
C SER A 161 7.35 3.73 3.60
N VAL A 162 8.03 2.58 3.61
CA VAL A 162 9.43 2.47 4.01
C VAL A 162 10.23 1.72 2.94
N PRO A 163 11.55 1.98 2.84
CA PRO A 163 12.46 1.16 2.06
C PRO A 163 12.40 -0.31 2.48
N LEU A 164 12.54 -1.22 1.52
CA LEU A 164 12.50 -2.65 1.81
C LEU A 164 13.67 -3.07 2.70
N LEU A 165 14.88 -2.52 2.48
CA LEU A 165 16.04 -2.80 3.34
C LEU A 165 15.77 -2.37 4.80
N TYR A 166 15.07 -1.26 5.00
CA TYR A 166 14.69 -0.82 6.35
C TYR A 166 13.72 -1.82 6.99
N GLN A 167 12.73 -2.31 6.24
CA GLN A 167 11.80 -3.34 6.71
C GLN A 167 12.53 -4.63 7.09
N GLU A 168 13.45 -5.11 6.26
CA GLU A 168 14.23 -6.33 6.53
C GLU A 168 15.05 -6.21 7.82
N GLN A 169 15.64 -5.05 8.06
CA GLN A 169 16.43 -4.79 9.27
C GLN A 169 15.55 -4.55 10.51
N ASN A 170 14.29 -4.14 10.32
CA ASN A 170 13.39 -3.72 11.38
C ASN A 170 11.96 -4.30 11.19
N PRO A 171 11.81 -5.63 11.15
CA PRO A 171 10.59 -6.30 10.67
C PRO A 171 9.30 -5.92 11.43
N LEU A 172 9.41 -5.51 12.69
CA LEU A 172 8.28 -5.12 13.53
C LEU A 172 7.91 -3.64 13.45
N ASN A 173 8.82 -2.76 12.98
CA ASN A 173 8.59 -1.31 13.04
C ASN A 173 7.43 -0.90 12.13
N PHE A 174 7.37 -1.41 10.90
CA PHE A 174 6.27 -1.10 9.99
C PHE A 174 4.92 -1.64 10.49
N LEU A 175 4.91 -2.88 11.00
CA LEU A 175 3.70 -3.49 11.56
C LEU A 175 3.15 -2.63 12.71
N ARG A 176 4.01 -2.16 13.62
CA ARG A 176 3.62 -1.26 14.70
C ARG A 176 3.05 0.06 14.18
N LEU A 177 3.72 0.72 13.23
CA LEU A 177 3.19 1.94 12.60
C LEU A 177 1.79 1.72 12.01
N PHE A 178 1.60 0.62 11.28
CA PHE A 178 0.30 0.32 10.65
C PHE A 178 -0.81 0.16 11.69
N LEU A 179 -0.55 -0.57 12.77
CA LEU A 179 -1.52 -0.76 13.86
C LEU A 179 -1.79 0.54 14.62
N ASP A 180 -0.76 1.31 14.93
CA ASP A 180 -0.92 2.57 15.68
C ASP A 180 -1.65 3.62 14.84
N PHE A 181 -1.42 3.66 13.52
CA PHE A 181 -2.18 4.54 12.62
C PHE A 181 -3.62 4.08 12.48
N ALA A 182 -3.86 2.76 12.40
CA ALA A 182 -5.21 2.20 12.38
C ALA A 182 -5.98 2.56 13.66
N ARG A 183 -5.36 2.43 14.84
CA ARG A 183 -5.97 2.79 16.14
C ARG A 183 -6.31 4.27 16.25
N ARG A 184 -5.53 5.15 15.63
CA ARG A 184 -5.76 6.61 15.65
C ARG A 184 -6.83 7.05 14.68
N LEU A 185 -6.87 6.44 13.49
CA LEU A 185 -7.72 6.89 12.39
C LEU A 185 -9.01 6.09 12.25
N ILE A 186 -9.11 4.93 12.89
CA ILE A 186 -10.27 4.01 12.82
C ILE A 186 -10.74 3.83 11.36
N PRO A 187 -9.86 3.34 10.46
CA PRO A 187 -10.19 3.22 9.04
C PRO A 187 -11.24 2.14 8.78
N GLU A 188 -12.04 2.32 7.73
CA GLU A 188 -13.07 1.34 7.31
C GLU A 188 -12.44 0.12 6.61
N GLN A 189 -11.34 0.33 5.91
CA GLN A 189 -10.56 -0.70 5.24
C GLN A 189 -9.11 -0.24 5.10
N GLY A 190 -8.20 -1.20 4.98
CA GLY A 190 -6.80 -0.90 4.73
C GLY A 190 -6.01 -2.15 4.38
N TYR A 191 -4.81 -1.94 3.87
CA TYR A 191 -3.91 -3.04 3.54
C TYR A 191 -2.46 -2.54 3.52
N ALA A 192 -1.50 -3.44 3.69
CA ALA A 192 -0.09 -3.13 3.50
C ALA A 192 0.68 -4.32 2.92
N GLY A 193 1.66 -4.03 2.08
CA GLY A 193 2.52 -5.02 1.43
C GLY A 193 3.44 -4.36 0.41
N HIS A 194 4.06 -5.17 -0.45
CA HIS A 194 4.91 -4.64 -1.52
C HIS A 194 4.09 -3.77 -2.47
N ALA A 195 4.65 -2.61 -2.82
CA ALA A 195 4.04 -1.67 -3.76
C ALA A 195 5.12 -0.86 -4.47
N PHE A 196 4.78 -0.30 -5.63
CA PHE A 196 5.59 0.78 -6.20
C PHE A 196 5.08 2.14 -5.73
N ASN A 197 5.97 2.96 -5.21
CA ASN A 197 5.74 4.39 -5.21
C ASN A 197 6.15 4.92 -6.57
N LEU A 198 5.25 5.66 -7.20
CA LEU A 198 5.49 6.35 -8.47
C LEU A 198 5.85 7.81 -8.20
N SER A 199 6.52 8.44 -9.17
CA SER A 199 6.79 9.87 -9.15
C SER A 199 5.50 10.64 -8.86
N VAL A 200 5.52 11.55 -7.88
CA VAL A 200 4.32 12.31 -7.49
C VAL A 200 3.87 13.25 -8.60
N THR A 201 4.82 13.86 -9.31
CA THR A 201 4.55 14.87 -10.36
C THR A 201 4.44 14.29 -11.76
N SER A 202 4.89 13.05 -11.97
CA SER A 202 4.88 12.36 -13.27
C SER A 202 4.28 10.96 -13.12
N ARG A 203 3.25 10.82 -12.28
CA ARG A 203 2.66 9.52 -11.94
C ARG A 203 2.17 8.79 -13.18
N ASP A 204 1.38 9.48 -14.00
CA ASP A 204 0.70 8.92 -15.16
C ASP A 204 1.69 8.22 -16.11
N ASP A 205 2.82 8.88 -16.38
CA ASP A 205 3.88 8.36 -17.25
C ASP A 205 4.59 7.11 -16.68
N ASN A 206 4.41 6.81 -15.39
CA ASN A 206 5.06 5.70 -14.70
C ASN A 206 4.10 4.58 -14.28
N GLU A 207 2.78 4.77 -14.41
CA GLU A 207 1.79 3.70 -14.21
C GLU A 207 2.01 2.47 -15.11
N PRO A 208 2.49 2.59 -16.36
CA PRO A 208 2.79 1.42 -17.17
C PRO A 208 3.87 0.51 -16.57
N THR A 209 4.86 1.09 -15.88
CA THR A 209 5.88 0.34 -15.14
C THR A 209 5.23 -0.47 -14.01
N GLU A 210 4.34 0.14 -13.23
CA GLU A 210 3.60 -0.55 -12.17
C GLU A 210 2.74 -1.68 -12.76
N ALA A 211 2.01 -1.42 -13.85
CA ALA A 211 1.17 -2.42 -14.52
C ALA A 211 1.98 -3.62 -15.03
N PHE A 212 3.16 -3.35 -15.59
CA PHE A 212 4.05 -4.39 -16.10
C PHE A 212 4.61 -5.28 -14.98
N MET A 213 4.92 -4.68 -13.83
CA MET A 213 5.40 -5.40 -12.64
C MET A 213 4.29 -6.18 -11.94
N ALA A 214 3.07 -5.65 -11.93
CA ALA A 214 1.90 -6.30 -11.32
C ALA A 214 1.61 -7.69 -11.90
N ALA A 215 1.87 -7.88 -13.19
CA ALA A 215 1.71 -9.19 -13.85
C ALA A 215 2.75 -10.24 -13.39
N ARG A 216 3.86 -9.80 -12.79
CA ARG A 216 4.98 -10.66 -12.34
C ARG A 216 5.03 -10.82 -10.83
N MET A 217 4.39 -9.93 -10.10
CA MET A 217 4.34 -9.91 -8.65
C MET A 217 2.90 -9.96 -8.16
N PRO A 218 2.28 -11.14 -8.02
CA PRO A 218 0.90 -11.26 -7.53
C PRO A 218 0.71 -10.68 -6.11
N GLY A 219 1.76 -10.54 -5.32
CA GLY A 219 1.69 -9.88 -4.01
C GLY A 219 1.71 -8.35 -4.06
N LEU A 220 1.99 -7.74 -5.21
CA LEU A 220 2.17 -6.29 -5.37
C LEU A 220 0.82 -5.55 -5.33
N ASP A 221 0.72 -4.52 -4.47
CA ASP A 221 -0.34 -3.52 -4.51
C ASP A 221 -0.14 -2.52 -5.66
N VAL A 222 -1.24 -2.15 -6.32
CA VAL A 222 -1.21 -1.28 -7.51
C VAL A 222 -2.29 -0.20 -7.49
N GLY A 223 -2.06 0.86 -8.24
CA GLY A 223 -3.01 1.93 -8.46
C GLY A 223 -3.02 2.98 -7.35
N THR A 224 -3.81 4.03 -7.57
CA THR A 224 -3.80 5.21 -6.70
C THR A 224 -4.98 5.18 -5.73
N ALA A 225 -4.69 5.09 -4.43
CA ALA A 225 -5.73 5.03 -3.40
C ALA A 225 -6.66 6.28 -3.39
N GLY A 226 -6.10 7.49 -3.58
CA GLY A 226 -6.90 8.72 -3.73
C GLY A 226 -7.83 8.73 -4.96
N LEU A 227 -7.42 8.08 -6.06
CA LEU A 227 -8.28 7.89 -7.24
C LEU A 227 -9.46 6.97 -6.90
N LEU A 228 -9.23 5.91 -6.12
CA LEU A 228 -10.28 5.01 -5.67
C LEU A 228 -11.22 5.70 -4.68
N ALA A 229 -10.70 6.49 -3.74
CA ALA A 229 -11.51 7.26 -2.79
C ALA A 229 -12.46 8.26 -3.49
N ASN A 230 -12.07 8.76 -4.66
CA ASN A 230 -12.90 9.56 -5.56
C ASN A 230 -14.03 8.83 -6.28
N ARG A 231 -14.15 7.51 -6.12
CA ARG A 231 -15.16 6.74 -6.86
C ARG A 231 -16.38 6.45 -6.02
N PRO A 232 -17.59 6.80 -6.49
CA PRO A 232 -18.82 6.44 -5.80
C PRO A 232 -18.96 4.94 -5.51
N LYS A 233 -18.53 4.08 -6.45
CA LYS A 233 -18.58 2.61 -6.29
C LYS A 233 -17.62 2.09 -5.22
N PHE A 234 -16.54 2.81 -4.91
CA PHE A 234 -15.54 2.42 -3.91
C PHE A 234 -15.93 2.84 -2.48
N LYS A 235 -17.23 2.98 -2.21
CA LYS A 235 -17.78 3.34 -0.89
C LYS A 235 -18.68 2.26 -0.30
N HIS A 236 -18.91 1.18 -1.03
CA HIS A 236 -19.59 0.01 -0.52
C HIS A 236 -18.75 -0.71 0.55
N VAL A 237 -19.43 -1.50 1.40
CA VAL A 237 -18.81 -2.30 2.46
C VAL A 237 -18.10 -3.50 1.83
N LYS A 238 -16.95 -3.21 1.22
CA LYS A 238 -16.11 -4.13 0.47
C LYS A 238 -14.64 -3.79 0.70
N ILE A 239 -13.77 -4.71 0.32
CA ILE A 239 -12.32 -4.51 0.33
C ILE A 239 -11.77 -4.43 -1.10
N LYS A 240 -10.77 -3.58 -1.32
CA LYS A 240 -10.01 -3.57 -2.58
C LYS A 240 -9.30 -4.90 -2.83
N THR A 241 -8.53 -5.36 -1.84
CA THR A 241 -7.62 -6.50 -2.00
C THR A 241 -7.22 -7.04 -0.63
N VAL A 242 -6.50 -8.16 -0.64
CA VAL A 242 -5.73 -8.67 0.51
C VAL A 242 -4.25 -8.45 0.25
N SER A 243 -3.48 -8.28 1.31
CA SER A 243 -2.02 -8.15 1.26
C SER A 243 -1.40 -8.70 2.55
N TRP A 244 -0.11 -8.44 2.80
CA TRP A 244 0.59 -8.88 4.01
C TRP A 244 -0.19 -8.51 5.27
N LEU A 245 -0.60 -7.24 5.36
CA LEU A 245 -1.57 -6.77 6.34
C LEU A 245 -2.87 -6.45 5.62
N THR A 246 -3.99 -6.92 6.16
CA THR A 246 -5.33 -6.61 5.67
C THR A 246 -6.20 -6.19 6.84
N LEU A 247 -6.74 -4.98 6.77
CA LEU A 247 -7.57 -4.38 7.81
C LEU A 247 -9.05 -4.44 7.41
N LEU A 248 -9.87 -4.96 8.31
CA LEU A 248 -11.33 -4.99 8.21
C LEU A 248 -11.92 -4.21 9.39
N ASP A 249 -12.80 -3.25 9.11
CA ASP A 249 -13.72 -2.76 10.15
C ASP A 249 -14.71 -3.85 10.58
N GLN A 250 -15.43 -3.59 11.67
CA GLN A 250 -16.38 -4.56 12.21
C GLN A 250 -17.42 -4.99 11.17
N GLN A 251 -17.92 -4.06 10.35
CA GLN A 251 -18.93 -4.38 9.35
C GLN A 251 -18.40 -5.34 8.27
N ARG A 252 -17.18 -5.15 7.77
CA ARG A 252 -16.54 -6.08 6.82
C ARG A 252 -16.16 -7.40 7.47
N LEU A 253 -15.74 -7.37 8.74
CA LEU A 253 -15.43 -8.57 9.51
C LEU A 253 -16.67 -9.45 9.69
N ASP A 254 -17.82 -8.87 10.00
CA ASP A 254 -19.09 -9.58 10.13
C ASP A 254 -19.51 -10.22 8.79
N LEU A 255 -19.36 -9.50 7.67
CA LEU A 255 -19.62 -10.03 6.33
C LEU A 255 -18.65 -11.15 5.94
N ALA A 256 -17.45 -11.18 6.51
CA ALA A 256 -16.48 -12.27 6.36
C ALA A 256 -16.77 -13.47 7.29
N GLY A 257 -17.83 -13.42 8.11
CA GLY A 257 -18.21 -14.48 9.05
C GLY A 257 -17.65 -14.31 10.47
N GLY A 258 -16.97 -13.19 10.76
CA GLY A 258 -16.42 -12.88 12.07
C GLY A 258 -15.02 -13.44 12.34
N LEU A 259 -14.40 -12.95 13.41
CA LEU A 259 -13.01 -13.28 13.77
C LEU A 259 -12.80 -14.79 13.98
N GLU A 260 -13.67 -15.44 14.74
CA GLU A 260 -13.53 -16.87 15.07
C GLU A 260 -13.64 -17.76 13.82
N ALA A 261 -14.50 -17.39 12.86
CA ALA A 261 -14.61 -18.12 11.60
C ALA A 261 -13.34 -18.02 10.75
N LEU A 262 -12.69 -16.85 10.75
CA LEU A 262 -11.39 -16.66 10.09
C LEU A 262 -10.28 -17.46 10.80
N ARG A 263 -10.20 -17.40 12.14
CA ARG A 263 -9.21 -18.15 12.93
C ARG A 263 -9.35 -19.66 12.78
N ALA A 264 -10.58 -20.18 12.69
CA ALA A 264 -10.82 -21.60 12.50
C ALA A 264 -10.33 -22.09 11.12
N GLN A 265 -10.35 -21.22 10.10
CA GLN A 265 -9.99 -21.57 8.74
C GLN A 265 -8.53 -21.24 8.41
N LEU A 266 -7.86 -20.35 9.13
CA LEU A 266 -6.48 -19.94 8.83
C LEU A 266 -5.47 -20.56 9.81
N PRO A 267 -4.35 -21.14 9.35
CA PRO A 267 -3.35 -21.71 10.25
C PRO A 267 -2.72 -20.66 11.18
N ALA A 268 -2.92 -20.79 12.50
CA ALA A 268 -2.38 -19.87 13.50
C ALA A 268 -0.83 -19.78 13.52
N SER A 269 -0.14 -20.74 12.90
CA SER A 269 1.31 -20.68 12.69
C SER A 269 1.75 -19.64 11.67
N HIS A 270 0.86 -19.20 10.78
CA HIS A 270 1.17 -18.28 9.67
C HIS A 270 0.29 -17.04 9.64
N PHE A 271 -0.79 -17.01 10.44
CA PHE A 271 -1.70 -15.88 10.54
C PHE A 271 -1.76 -15.32 11.96
N ALA A 272 -1.67 -14.01 12.08
CA ALA A 272 -1.89 -13.27 13.32
C ALA A 272 -3.02 -12.26 13.13
N PHE A 273 -3.71 -11.96 14.22
CA PHE A 273 -4.84 -11.05 14.25
C PHE A 273 -4.57 -9.99 15.33
N TYR A 274 -4.89 -8.74 15.05
CA TYR A 274 -4.67 -7.63 15.98
C TYR A 274 -5.93 -6.78 16.06
N ASP A 275 -6.35 -6.46 17.28
CA ASP A 275 -7.39 -5.47 17.50
C ASP A 275 -6.83 -4.05 17.28
N TYR A 276 -7.60 -3.22 16.59
CA TYR A 276 -7.32 -1.78 16.43
C TYR A 276 -8.48 -0.89 16.93
N ALA A 277 -9.34 -1.42 17.80
CA ALA A 277 -10.60 -0.83 18.28
C ALA A 277 -11.73 -0.67 17.25
N GLY A 278 -11.42 -0.49 15.96
CA GLY A 278 -12.43 -0.41 14.88
C GLY A 278 -12.80 -1.76 14.22
N GLY A 279 -12.06 -2.82 14.55
CA GLY A 279 -12.14 -4.13 13.93
C GLY A 279 -10.81 -4.87 14.05
N VAL A 280 -10.43 -5.62 13.02
CA VAL A 280 -9.22 -6.46 13.03
C VAL A 280 -8.23 -6.15 11.91
N VAL A 281 -6.94 -6.23 12.23
CA VAL A 281 -5.86 -6.36 11.24
C VAL A 281 -5.41 -7.80 11.19
N ILE A 282 -5.39 -8.37 9.99
CA ILE A 282 -4.95 -9.74 9.70
C ILE A 282 -3.56 -9.66 9.08
N GLN A 283 -2.57 -10.28 9.72
CA GLN A 283 -1.25 -10.51 9.16
C GLN A 283 -1.22 -11.89 8.48
N ALA A 284 -0.99 -11.90 7.17
CA ALA A 284 -0.92 -13.10 6.33
C ALA A 284 0.54 -13.43 6.00
N GLY A 285 1.13 -14.34 6.76
CA GLY A 285 2.54 -14.74 6.63
C GLY A 285 3.49 -13.93 7.50
N ALA A 286 4.69 -14.49 7.70
CA ALA A 286 5.73 -13.88 8.53
C ALA A 286 6.29 -12.58 7.95
N TYR A 287 6.38 -12.46 6.62
CA TYR A 287 6.97 -11.30 5.95
C TYR A 287 6.12 -10.90 4.75
N PRO A 288 6.18 -9.62 4.30
CA PRO A 288 5.54 -9.24 3.05
C PRO A 288 6.13 -10.03 1.88
N SER A 289 5.25 -10.61 1.05
CA SER A 289 5.65 -11.36 -0.14
C SER A 289 5.15 -10.70 -1.42
N GLY A 290 6.04 -10.59 -2.42
CA GLY A 290 5.72 -10.17 -3.78
C GLY A 290 5.29 -11.33 -4.69
N GLY A 291 5.57 -12.58 -4.28
CA GLY A 291 5.43 -13.78 -5.09
C GLY A 291 6.74 -14.32 -5.66
N ASP A 292 6.87 -15.64 -5.76
CA ASP A 292 8.07 -16.35 -6.23
C ASP A 292 7.78 -17.71 -6.91
N GLY A 293 8.74 -18.21 -7.69
CA GLY A 293 8.67 -19.54 -8.32
C GLY A 293 7.71 -19.65 -9.51
N ASP A 294 7.39 -20.90 -9.89
CA ASP A 294 6.59 -21.22 -11.09
C ASP A 294 5.12 -20.80 -10.95
N ASP A 295 4.55 -20.92 -9.75
CA ASP A 295 3.31 -20.24 -9.36
C ASP A 295 3.62 -19.13 -8.35
N PRO A 296 3.70 -17.87 -8.81
CA PRO A 296 4.14 -16.75 -8.00
C PRO A 296 3.11 -16.27 -6.98
N LYS A 297 1.96 -16.92 -6.81
CA LYS A 297 1.01 -16.47 -5.77
C LYS A 297 1.52 -16.84 -4.36
N PRO A 298 1.60 -15.89 -3.41
CA PRO A 298 1.92 -16.19 -2.01
C PRO A 298 0.79 -17.03 -1.38
N ALA A 299 1.11 -18.16 -0.76
CA ALA A 299 0.09 -19.10 -0.28
C ALA A 299 -0.77 -18.49 0.83
N ALA A 300 -0.17 -17.71 1.74
CA ALA A 300 -0.91 -16.98 2.76
C ALA A 300 -1.96 -16.03 2.16
N TYR A 301 -1.61 -15.36 1.04
CA TYR A 301 -2.52 -14.40 0.41
C TYR A 301 -3.63 -15.11 -0.36
N VAL A 302 -3.35 -16.25 -1.00
CA VAL A 302 -4.37 -17.08 -1.68
C VAL A 302 -5.42 -17.55 -0.68
N LEU A 303 -4.99 -18.09 0.47
CA LEU A 303 -5.92 -18.58 1.49
C LEU A 303 -6.79 -17.46 2.06
N LEU A 304 -6.21 -16.31 2.39
CA LEU A 304 -6.97 -15.17 2.90
C LEU A 304 -7.90 -14.59 1.83
N ASN A 305 -7.43 -14.46 0.58
CA ASN A 305 -8.22 -14.00 -0.55
C ASN A 305 -9.44 -14.89 -0.79
N HIS A 306 -9.26 -16.21 -0.70
CA HIS A 306 -10.36 -17.16 -0.86
C HIS A 306 -11.48 -16.92 0.18
N LEU A 307 -11.11 -16.72 1.45
CA LEU A 307 -12.09 -16.44 2.52
C LEU A 307 -12.77 -15.07 2.38
N LEU A 308 -12.05 -14.06 1.89
CA LEU A 308 -12.56 -12.69 1.75
C LEU A 308 -13.13 -12.39 0.36
N LYS A 309 -13.14 -13.36 -0.56
CA LYS A 309 -13.58 -13.19 -1.96
C LYS A 309 -14.98 -12.60 -2.05
N GLY A 310 -15.91 -13.06 -1.21
CA GLY A 310 -17.30 -12.59 -1.20
C GLY A 310 -17.48 -11.11 -0.87
N ILE A 311 -16.52 -10.49 -0.18
CA ILE A 311 -16.55 -9.07 0.20
C ILE A 311 -15.55 -8.21 -0.59
N ARG A 312 -14.83 -8.80 -1.55
CA ARG A 312 -13.91 -8.06 -2.42
C ARG A 312 -14.68 -7.31 -3.51
N TYR A 313 -14.12 -6.20 -3.99
CA TYR A 313 -14.60 -5.60 -5.24
C TYR A 313 -14.34 -6.54 -6.42
N GLU A 314 -15.38 -6.75 -7.23
CA GLU A 314 -15.29 -7.48 -8.50
C GLU A 314 -14.78 -6.60 -9.64
N THR A 315 -15.07 -5.30 -9.52
CA THR A 315 -14.57 -4.24 -10.38
C THR A 315 -14.48 -2.93 -9.60
N VAL A 316 -13.47 -2.14 -9.93
CA VAL A 316 -13.34 -0.75 -9.48
C VAL A 316 -13.40 0.24 -10.64
N GLY A 317 -13.54 -0.24 -11.88
CA GLY A 317 -13.32 0.56 -13.09
C GLY A 317 -11.85 0.53 -13.50
N SER A 318 -11.01 1.37 -12.91
CA SER A 318 -9.58 1.47 -13.30
C SER A 318 -8.64 1.64 -12.11
N LEU A 319 -7.54 0.91 -12.01
CA LEU A 319 -6.52 1.20 -10.99
C LEU A 319 -5.59 2.35 -11.43
N HIS A 320 -5.59 2.64 -12.72
CA HIS A 320 -4.76 3.63 -13.42
C HIS A 320 -5.58 4.67 -14.19
N GLY A 321 -4.88 5.71 -14.66
CA GLY A 321 -5.34 6.63 -15.70
C GLY A 321 -5.57 5.92 -17.04
N GLY A 322 -6.26 6.62 -17.96
CA GLY A 322 -6.48 6.11 -19.31
C GLY A 322 -5.17 6.06 -20.10
N SER A 323 -5.07 5.12 -21.05
CA SER A 323 -3.90 5.10 -21.95
C SER A 323 -4.01 6.23 -22.98
N HIS A 324 -2.88 6.87 -23.24
CA HIS A 324 -2.75 7.93 -24.25
C HIS A 324 -2.11 7.44 -25.56
N ASP A 325 -1.16 6.50 -25.48
CA ASP A 325 -0.32 6.04 -26.58
C ASP A 325 -0.35 4.49 -26.78
N GLY A 326 -1.30 3.80 -26.17
CA GLY A 326 -1.41 2.33 -26.18
C GLY A 326 -0.50 1.63 -25.17
N GLU A 327 0.05 2.37 -24.21
CA GLU A 327 0.83 1.86 -23.09
C GLU A 327 -0.01 1.00 -22.13
N LEU A 328 0.65 0.07 -21.44
CA LEU A 328 -0.01 -0.85 -20.52
C LEU A 328 -0.62 -0.08 -19.36
N ARG A 329 -1.91 -0.33 -19.08
CA ARG A 329 -2.63 0.24 -17.94
C ARG A 329 -3.54 -0.81 -17.31
N LEU A 330 -3.78 -0.68 -16.01
CA LEU A 330 -4.78 -1.47 -15.29
C LEU A 330 -6.11 -0.73 -15.31
N VAL A 331 -6.86 -0.88 -16.41
CA VAL A 331 -8.15 -0.23 -16.69
C VAL A 331 -9.17 -1.27 -17.17
N GLY A 332 -10.43 -1.13 -16.75
CA GLY A 332 -11.50 -2.06 -17.09
C GLY A 332 -11.13 -3.51 -16.76
N TRP A 333 -11.11 -4.36 -17.79
CA TRP A 333 -10.84 -5.79 -17.63
C TRP A 333 -9.48 -6.09 -16.96
N SER A 334 -8.40 -5.37 -17.27
CA SER A 334 -7.09 -5.63 -16.65
C SER A 334 -7.05 -5.24 -15.17
N ALA A 335 -7.80 -4.21 -14.77
CA ALA A 335 -8.00 -3.89 -13.36
C ALA A 335 -8.79 -5.01 -12.65
N ASP A 336 -9.84 -5.53 -13.27
CA ASP A 336 -10.64 -6.62 -12.72
C ASP A 336 -9.84 -7.92 -12.58
N GLN A 337 -8.95 -8.22 -13.53
CA GLN A 337 -8.02 -9.36 -13.41
C GLN A 337 -7.04 -9.16 -12.27
N TRP A 338 -6.52 -7.95 -12.06
CA TRP A 338 -5.65 -7.68 -10.92
C TRP A 338 -6.37 -7.88 -9.58
N LEU A 339 -7.65 -7.50 -9.47
CA LEU A 339 -8.44 -7.77 -8.26
C LEU A 339 -8.60 -9.28 -7.99
N LYS A 340 -8.65 -10.08 -9.05
CA LYS A 340 -8.84 -11.54 -9.03
C LYS A 340 -7.55 -12.35 -9.10
N ARG A 341 -6.37 -11.70 -9.11
CA ARG A 341 -5.07 -12.34 -9.37
C ARG A 341 -4.70 -13.46 -8.39
N LEU A 342 -5.35 -13.51 -7.24
CA LEU A 342 -5.14 -14.51 -6.18
C LEU A 342 -6.26 -15.57 -6.14
N ASP A 343 -7.20 -15.55 -7.09
CA ASP A 343 -8.28 -16.53 -7.14
C ASP A 343 -7.75 -17.89 -7.58
N VAL A 344 -8.25 -18.92 -6.90
CA VAL A 344 -8.04 -20.34 -7.17
C VAL A 344 -9.36 -21.06 -6.97
N GLU A 345 -9.49 -22.26 -7.52
CA GLU A 345 -10.67 -23.09 -7.33
C GLU A 345 -10.72 -23.65 -5.90
N ASP A 346 -11.93 -23.89 -5.37
CA ASP A 346 -12.14 -24.40 -4.01
C ASP A 346 -11.41 -25.74 -3.77
N SER A 347 -11.29 -26.55 -4.83
CA SER A 347 -10.58 -27.84 -4.79
C SER A 347 -9.07 -27.70 -4.61
N GLU A 348 -8.49 -26.53 -4.89
CA GLU A 348 -7.05 -26.25 -4.79
C GLU A 348 -6.64 -25.80 -3.38
N ILE A 349 -7.59 -25.34 -2.55
CA ILE A 349 -7.33 -24.80 -1.21
C ILE A 349 -6.55 -25.75 -0.29
N PRO A 350 -6.80 -27.08 -0.25
CA PRO A 350 -5.98 -28.00 0.52
C PRO A 350 -4.51 -28.03 0.08
N ALA A 351 -4.23 -27.92 -1.22
CA ALA A 351 -2.88 -27.90 -1.76
C ALA A 351 -2.15 -26.60 -1.39
N TRP A 352 -2.84 -25.46 -1.47
CA TRP A 352 -2.30 -24.17 -1.02
C TRP A 352 -2.01 -24.14 0.48
N ARG A 353 -2.87 -24.75 1.30
CA ARG A 353 -2.61 -24.92 2.74
C ARG A 353 -1.37 -25.78 2.99
N ALA A 354 -1.20 -26.86 2.24
CA ALA A 354 0.00 -27.70 2.37
C ALA A 354 1.27 -26.93 1.94
N LYS A 355 1.21 -26.17 0.83
CA LYS A 355 2.32 -25.31 0.36
C LYS A 355 2.73 -24.31 1.45
N LEU A 356 1.76 -23.60 2.04
CA LEU A 356 2.01 -22.66 3.13
C LEU A 356 2.77 -23.33 4.28
N LEU A 357 2.24 -24.44 4.80
CA LEU A 357 2.80 -25.11 5.98
C LEU A 357 4.17 -25.75 5.74
N ALA A 358 4.48 -26.14 4.51
CA ALA A 358 5.72 -26.80 4.16
C ALA A 358 6.85 -25.84 3.78
N ASN A 359 6.53 -24.73 3.10
CA ASN A 359 7.51 -23.93 2.38
C ASN A 359 7.65 -22.49 2.89
N GLU A 360 6.61 -21.93 3.52
CA GLU A 360 6.66 -20.54 3.99
C GLU A 360 7.09 -20.48 5.47
N PRO A 361 7.78 -19.41 5.89
CA PRO A 361 8.19 -19.24 7.27
C PRO A 361 6.99 -19.00 8.20
N ALA A 362 6.98 -19.74 9.30
CA ALA A 362 6.02 -19.52 10.39
C ALA A 362 6.27 -18.20 11.12
N LEU A 363 5.21 -17.70 11.76
CA LEU A 363 5.25 -16.57 12.67
C LEU A 363 6.16 -16.85 13.87
N SER A 364 6.90 -15.83 14.27
CA SER A 364 7.79 -15.85 15.43
C SER A 364 7.83 -14.48 16.11
N ALA A 365 8.45 -14.39 17.29
CA ALA A 365 8.66 -13.11 17.97
C ALA A 365 9.49 -12.10 17.15
N ALA A 366 10.21 -12.54 16.11
CA ALA A 366 10.97 -11.64 15.24
C ALA A 366 10.10 -10.87 14.24
N ASN A 367 8.88 -11.34 13.96
CA ASN A 367 8.05 -10.83 12.85
C ASN A 367 6.57 -10.66 13.20
N THR A 368 6.21 -10.90 14.45
CA THR A 368 4.86 -10.80 14.98
C THR A 368 4.90 -10.07 16.31
N LEU A 369 3.91 -9.22 16.60
CA LEU A 369 3.82 -8.54 17.89
C LEU A 369 3.15 -9.43 18.94
N GLU A 370 3.50 -9.24 20.20
CA GLU A 370 2.97 -10.02 21.34
C GLU A 370 1.47 -9.81 21.57
N GLU A 371 0.95 -8.64 21.18
CA GLU A 371 -0.45 -8.23 21.34
C GLU A 371 -1.44 -8.88 20.35
N ARG A 372 -1.05 -9.98 19.70
CA ARG A 372 -1.93 -10.72 18.79
C ARG A 372 -3.04 -11.47 19.55
N LEU A 373 -4.24 -11.53 18.96
CA LEU A 373 -5.46 -12.16 19.50
C LEU A 373 -5.45 -13.68 19.47
#